data_AF-A0A6G8P011-F1
#
_entry.id   AF-A0A6G8P011-F1
#
_cell.length_a   1.000
_cell.length_b   1.000
_cell.length_c   1.000
_cell.angle_alpha   90.00
_cell.angle_beta   90.00
_cell.angle_gamma   90.00
#
_symmetry.space_group_name_H-M   'P 1'
#
loop_
_entity.id
_entity.type
_entity.pdbx_description
1 polymer ?
#
loop_
_entity_poly.entity_id
_entity_poly.type
_entity_poly.pdbx_seq_one_letter_code
_entity_poly.pdbx_strand_id
1 'polypeptide(L)'
;MLRKMEVDGYEILITASEVLSPLPSSTAIEGYRVTAVISRKDGGGVVGHFLCDVIAQAHVHLTLDAALDYGEREARARIASGFTG
;
A
#
# COMPACT_ATOMS: atom_id res chain seq x y z
N MET A 1 8.66 7.55 0.70
CA MET A 1 7.64 8.47 1.24
C MET A 1 6.55 7.66 1.96
N LEU A 2 5.98 8.19 3.05
CA LEU A 2 5.00 7.47 3.89
C LEU A 2 3.72 8.32 4.07
N ARG A 3 2.55 7.71 3.87
CA ARG A 3 1.23 8.27 4.21
C ARG A 3 0.57 7.35 5.24
N LYS A 4 0.11 7.92 6.36
CA LYS A 4 -0.59 7.19 7.43
C LYS A 4 -2.01 7.71 7.57
N MET A 5 -2.98 6.80 7.72
CA MET A 5 -4.39 7.16 7.91
C MET A 5 -5.14 6.11 8.73
N GLU A 6 -6.36 6.46 9.13
CA GLU A 6 -7.26 5.58 9.86
C GLU A 6 -8.62 5.49 9.16
N VAL A 7 -9.11 4.26 8.97
CA VAL A 7 -10.36 3.97 8.26
C VAL A 7 -11.05 2.82 8.98
N ASP A 8 -12.29 3.02 9.42
CA ASP A 8 -13.16 1.95 9.98
C ASP A 8 -12.51 1.11 11.09
N GLY A 9 -11.68 1.72 11.95
CA GLY A 9 -10.97 1.03 13.03
C GLY A 9 -9.68 0.33 12.61
N TYR A 10 -9.24 0.52 11.37
CA TYR A 10 -7.95 0.08 10.85
C TYR A 10 -6.98 1.26 10.74
N GLU A 11 -5.72 1.00 11.05
CA GLU A 11 -4.59 1.85 10.71
C GLU A 11 -4.02 1.40 9.36
N ILE A 12 -3.80 2.34 8.45
CA ILE A 12 -3.23 2.09 7.13
C ILE A 12 -1.92 2.87 7.01
N LEU A 13 -0.83 2.18 6.66
CA LEU A 13 0.47 2.76 6.34
C LEU A 13 0.80 2.48 4.88
N ILE A 14 0.86 3.53 4.07
CA ILE A 14 1.17 3.45 2.64
C ILE A 14 2.59 3.98 2.45
N THR A 15 3.47 3.13 1.94
CA THR A 15 4.85 3.47 1.61
C THR A 15 5.02 3.46 0.10
N ALA A 16 5.47 4.58 -0.45
CA ALA A 16 5.90 4.69 -1.84
C ALA A 16 7.43 4.79 -1.89
N SER A 17 8.05 3.87 -2.60
CA SER A 17 9.51 3.78 -2.77
C SER A 17 9.87 3.98 -4.23
N GLU A 18 10.88 4.81 -4.49
CA GLU A 18 11.41 5.02 -5.83
C GLU A 18 12.03 3.72 -6.35
N VAL A 19 11.69 3.37 -7.59
CA VAL A 19 12.19 2.20 -8.28
C VAL A 19 12.55 2.57 -9.71
N LEU A 20 13.72 2.12 -10.14
CA LEU A 20 14.08 2.07 -11.55
C LEU A 20 13.49 0.78 -12.11
N SER A 21 12.46 0.90 -12.95
CA SER A 21 11.90 -0.24 -13.66
C SER A 21 12.55 -0.36 -15.04
N PRO A 22 13.34 -1.40 -15.31
CA PRO A 22 13.88 -1.63 -16.63
C PRO A 22 12.74 -2.07 -17.55
N LEU A 23 12.29 -1.21 -18.46
CA LEU A 23 11.46 -1.67 -19.56
C LEU A 23 12.31 -2.46 -20.55
N PRO A 24 11.71 -3.45 -21.26
CA PRO A 24 12.39 -4.21 -22.30
C PRO A 24 12.99 -3.34 -23.42
N SER A 25 12.55 -2.09 -23.56
CA SER A 25 12.92 -1.14 -24.61
C SER A 25 14.03 -0.15 -24.23
N SER A 26 14.89 -0.47 -23.26
CA SER A 26 16.04 0.37 -22.83
C SER A 26 15.72 1.74 -22.22
N THR A 27 14.45 2.07 -21.99
CA THR A 27 14.06 3.27 -21.22
C THR A 27 13.76 2.83 -19.80
N ALA A 28 14.67 3.09 -18.86
CA ALA A 28 14.35 2.93 -17.45
C ALA A 28 13.32 4.01 -17.07
N ILE A 29 12.18 3.60 -16.52
CA ILE A 29 11.22 4.55 -15.95
C ILE A 29 11.57 4.69 -14.47
N GLU A 30 11.89 5.92 -14.06
CA GLU A 30 11.85 6.30 -12.66
C GLU A 30 10.37 6.41 -12.25
N GLY A 31 10.00 5.62 -11.25
CA GLY A 31 8.65 5.68 -10.70
C GLY A 31 8.61 5.16 -9.28
N TYR A 32 7.41 4.98 -8.77
CA TYR A 32 7.14 4.65 -7.38
C TYR A 32 6.44 3.31 -7.29
N ARG A 33 7.01 2.38 -6.53
CA ARG A 33 6.32 1.16 -6.09
C ARG A 33 5.66 1.41 -4.75
N VAL A 34 4.46 0.86 -4.59
CA VAL A 34 3.63 1.09 -3.42
C VAL A 34 3.48 -0.19 -2.62
N THR A 35 3.62 -0.04 -1.32
CA THR A 35 3.28 -1.06 -0.32
C THR A 35 2.30 -0.44 0.67
N ALA A 36 1.14 -1.04 0.85
CA ALA A 36 0.22 -0.67 1.92
C ALA A 36 0.20 -1.75 3.00
N VAL A 37 0.30 -1.33 4.26
CA VAL A 37 0.16 -2.17 5.45
C VAL A 37 -1.13 -1.77 6.16
N ILE A 38 -2.00 -2.73 6.42
CA ILE A 38 -3.28 -2.51 7.09
C ILE A 38 -3.25 -3.26 8.42
N SER A 39 -3.54 -2.58 9.54
CA SER A 39 -3.51 -3.16 10.88
C SER A 39 -4.80 -2.80 11.62
N ARG A 40 -5.45 -3.76 12.29
CA ARG A 40 -6.68 -3.49 13.07
C ARG A 40 -6.33 -2.91 14.45
N LYS A 41 -7.02 -1.84 14.88
CA LYS A 41 -6.72 -1.15 16.15
C LYS A 41 -7.43 -1.69 17.38
N ASP A 42 -8.50 -2.47 17.23
CA ASP A 42 -9.31 -2.98 18.34
C ASP A 42 -8.74 -4.25 18.99
N GLY A 43 -7.64 -4.78 18.44
CA GLY A 43 -6.88 -5.86 19.02
C GLY A 43 -5.82 -5.34 19.98
N GLY A 44 -5.69 -5.92 21.18
CA GLY A 44 -4.46 -5.78 21.97
C GLY A 44 -3.24 -6.15 21.12
N GLY A 45 -2.04 -5.66 21.44
CA GLY A 45 -0.88 -5.63 20.52
C GLY A 45 -0.54 -6.92 19.74
N VAL A 46 -0.98 -8.09 20.21
CA VAL A 46 -0.88 -9.38 19.51
C VAL A 46 -1.88 -9.49 18.33
N VAL A 47 -3.13 -9.08 18.48
CA VAL A 47 -4.19 -9.22 17.46
C VAL A 47 -4.02 -8.23 16.30
N GLY A 48 -3.48 -7.03 16.57
CA GLY A 48 -3.14 -6.06 15.52
C GLY A 48 -2.10 -6.59 14.53
N HIS A 49 -1.19 -7.46 14.97
CA HIS A 49 -0.19 -8.12 14.11
C HIS A 49 -0.76 -9.28 13.27
N PHE A 50 -1.81 -9.97 13.74
CA PHE A 50 -2.42 -11.12 13.02
C PHE A 50 -3.29 -10.70 11.83
N LEU A 51 -3.81 -9.47 11.83
CA LEU A 51 -4.58 -8.90 10.71
C LEU A 51 -3.74 -7.88 9.93
N CYS A 52 -2.43 -8.11 9.86
CA CYS A 52 -1.51 -7.34 9.04
C CYS A 52 -1.56 -7.86 7.60
N ASP A 53 -2.14 -7.08 6.70
CA ASP A 53 -2.15 -7.38 5.27
C ASP A 53 -1.22 -6.42 4.52
N VAL A 54 -0.45 -6.97 3.59
CA VAL A 54 0.57 -6.24 2.83
C VAL A 54 0.22 -6.28 1.35
N ILE A 55 -0.22 -5.16 0.82
CA ILE A 55 -0.51 -5.01 -0.61
C ILE A 55 0.80 -4.59 -1.29
N ALA A 56 1.62 -5.57 -1.69
CA ALA A 56 2.81 -5.35 -2.50
C ALA A 56 2.46 -5.50 -3.98
N GLN A 57 2.36 -4.39 -4.71
CA GLN A 57 2.05 -4.42 -6.14
C GLN A 57 3.31 -4.27 -7.00
N ALA A 58 3.34 -5.01 -8.11
CA ALA A 58 4.43 -4.96 -9.09
C ALA A 58 4.38 -3.72 -10.01
N HIS A 59 3.28 -2.97 -9.99
CA HIS A 59 3.07 -1.81 -10.85
C HIS A 59 3.88 -0.60 -10.37
N VAL A 60 4.41 0.15 -11.33
CA VAL A 60 5.26 1.31 -11.10
C VAL A 60 4.48 2.54 -11.52
N HIS A 61 4.27 3.46 -10.58
CA HIS A 61 3.52 4.69 -10.80
C HIS A 61 4.48 5.83 -11.15
N LEU A 62 4.19 6.63 -12.17
CA LEU A 62 5.09 7.70 -12.63
C LEU A 62 5.23 8.84 -11.62
N THR A 63 4.23 9.05 -10.77
CA THR A 63 4.21 10.14 -9.79
C THR A 63 3.94 9.58 -8.40
N LEU A 64 4.55 10.21 -7.39
CA LEU A 64 4.34 9.86 -5.99
C LEU A 64 2.85 9.90 -5.60
N ASP A 65 2.13 10.96 -5.98
CA ASP A 65 0.73 11.12 -5.60
C ASP A 65 -0.16 10.01 -6.17
N ALA A 66 -0.02 9.68 -7.46
CA ALA A 66 -0.74 8.56 -8.06
C ALA A 66 -0.42 7.23 -7.36
N ALA A 67 0.82 7.05 -6.88
CA ALA A 67 1.22 5.88 -6.13
C ALA A 67 0.51 5.82 -4.77
N LEU A 68 0.51 6.93 -4.03
CA LEU A 68 -0.12 7.01 -2.71
C LEU A 68 -1.65 6.88 -2.79
N ASP A 69 -2.28 7.54 -3.76
CA ASP A 69 -3.73 7.49 -3.97
C ASP A 69 -4.18 6.09 -4.39
N TYR A 70 -3.37 5.40 -5.21
CA TYR A 70 -3.59 4.00 -5.52
C TYR A 70 -3.50 3.12 -4.28
N GLY A 71 -2.43 3.26 -3.48
CA GLY A 71 -2.27 2.50 -2.24
C GLY A 71 -3.42 2.68 -1.25
N GLU A 72 -3.96 3.89 -1.16
CA GLU A 72 -5.13 4.19 -0.34
C GLU A 72 -6.38 3.48 -0.86
N ARG A 73 -6.63 3.58 -2.17
CA ARG A 73 -7.80 2.96 -2.79
C ARG A 73 -7.79 1.44 -2.61
N GLU A 74 -6.65 0.79 -2.86
CA GLU A 74 -6.50 -0.66 -2.68
C GLU A 74 -6.65 -1.07 -1.21
N ALA A 75 -6.08 -0.30 -0.28
CA ALA A 75 -6.22 -0.59 1.15
C ALA A 75 -7.67 -0.50 1.62
N ARG A 76 -8.41 0.52 1.17
CA ARG A 76 -9.86 0.65 1.44
C ARG A 76 -10.64 -0.49 0.82
N ALA A 77 -10.33 -0.89 -0.41
CA ALA A 77 -10.99 -2.01 -1.07
C ALA A 77 -10.77 -3.33 -0.31
N ARG A 78 -9.55 -3.56 0.21
CA ARG A 78 -9.22 -4.74 1.01
C ARG A 78 -9.94 -4.76 2.36
N ILE A 79 -10.07 -3.62 3.02
CA ILE A 79 -10.88 -3.49 4.24
C ILE A 79 -12.36 -3.80 3.93
N ALA A 80 -12.89 -3.21 2.85
CA ALA A 80 -14.28 -3.42 2.44
C ALA A 80 -14.59 -4.88 2.05
N SER A 81 -13.61 -5.60 1.50
CA SER A 81 -13.74 -7.03 1.20
C SER A 81 -13.47 -7.93 2.40
N GLY A 82 -13.17 -7.39 3.58
CA GLY A 82 -12.84 -8.18 4.77
C GLY A 82 -11.57 -9.01 4.60
N PHE A 83 -10.58 -8.48 3.87
CA PHE A 83 -9.32 -9.14 3.55
C PHE A 83 -9.44 -10.38 2.65
N THR A 84 -10.59 -10.63 2.04
CA THR A 84 -10.70 -11.64 0.98
C THR A 84 -10.22 -11.02 -0.32
N GLY A 85 -9.13 -11.53 -0.87
CA GLY A 85 -8.51 -11.08 -2.12
C GLY A 85 -7.76 -12.22 -2.80
#